data_AF-A0A3P7M6P0-F1
#
_entry.id   AF-A0A3P7M6P0-F1
#
_cell.length_a   1.000
_cell.length_b   1.000
_cell.length_c   1.000
_cell.angle_alpha   90.00
_cell.angle_beta   90.00
_cell.angle_gamma   90.00
#
_symmetry.space_group_name_H-M   'P 1'
#
loop_
_entity.id
_entity.type
_entity.pdbx_description
1 polymer ?
#
loop_
_entity_poly.entity_id
_entity_poly.type
_entity_poly.pdbx_seq_one_letter_code
_entity_poly.pdbx_strand_id
1 'polypeptide(L)'
;MKRRNCKATSEFYDEEDLFEKNELHNKLGDADVTPMSFKPEKKGFQKVMMRLSDQSGQLVLNNVYTGKIYREGMNQDDVTFIEDLDLLYVYIGTGASVNESISSWAEAEKYLKSVGRPDKAIAVFSAGSYLPAFNEIWNDQRLQNHRRYM
;
A
#
# COMPACT_ATOMS: atom_id res chain seq x y z
N MET A 1 5.61 -22.16 -13.00
CA MET A 1 5.95 -23.48 -13.60
C MET A 1 6.36 -23.46 -15.08
N LYS A 2 5.86 -22.54 -15.94
CA LYS A 2 6.21 -22.53 -17.39
C LYS A 2 7.70 -22.29 -17.74
N ARG A 3 8.53 -21.77 -16.83
CA ARG A 3 9.93 -21.41 -17.12
C ARG A 3 10.95 -22.56 -17.01
N ARG A 4 10.58 -23.74 -16.49
CA ARG A 4 11.50 -24.89 -16.28
C ARG A 4 11.05 -26.20 -16.95
N ASN A 5 10.13 -26.15 -17.93
CA ASN A 5 9.59 -27.33 -18.64
C ASN A 5 9.17 -28.49 -17.71
N CYS A 6 8.60 -28.19 -16.52
CA CYS A 6 8.23 -29.19 -15.52
C CYS A 6 9.37 -30.13 -15.05
N LYS A 7 10.64 -29.79 -15.32
CA LYS A 7 11.81 -30.58 -14.88
C LYS A 7 12.29 -30.23 -13.47
N ALA A 8 11.58 -29.34 -12.79
CA ALA A 8 11.92 -28.95 -11.44
C ALA A 8 10.87 -29.46 -10.47
N THR A 9 11.36 -30.11 -9.43
CA THR A 9 10.56 -30.54 -8.28
C THR A 9 10.36 -29.36 -7.33
N SER A 10 9.25 -29.39 -6.61
CA SER A 10 8.94 -28.45 -5.54
C SER A 10 8.68 -29.26 -4.29
N GLU A 11 9.28 -28.85 -3.18
CA GLU A 11 9.10 -29.44 -1.87
C GLU A 11 8.69 -28.32 -0.92
N PHE A 12 7.89 -28.68 0.10
CA PHE A 12 7.41 -27.77 1.13
C PHE A 12 7.94 -28.29 2.46
N TYR A 13 8.48 -27.38 3.26
CA TYR A 13 9.00 -27.64 4.61
C TYR A 13 8.36 -26.60 5.53
N ASP A 14 7.84 -27.04 6.66
CA ASP A 14 7.46 -26.12 7.74
C ASP A 14 8.65 -25.86 8.69
N GLU A 15 8.44 -25.06 9.74
CA GLU A 15 9.52 -24.77 10.69
C GLU A 15 9.97 -26.02 11.47
N GLU A 16 9.10 -27.01 11.64
CA GLU A 16 9.42 -28.24 12.36
C GLU A 16 10.30 -29.17 11.51
N ASP A 17 10.03 -29.24 10.20
CA ASP A 17 10.83 -29.99 9.23
C ASP A 17 12.25 -29.43 9.01
N LEU A 18 12.51 -28.20 9.48
CA LEU A 18 13.83 -27.57 9.45
C LEU A 18 14.69 -27.94 10.67
N PHE A 19 14.12 -28.55 11.72
CA PHE A 19 14.92 -28.96 12.88
C PHE A 19 15.85 -30.13 12.57
N GLU A 20 15.50 -30.97 11.60
CA GLU A 20 16.34 -32.07 11.13
C GLU A 20 17.24 -31.62 9.96
N LYS A 21 18.46 -32.16 9.88
CA LYS A 21 19.37 -31.86 8.77
C LYS A 21 18.80 -32.37 7.44
N ASN A 22 18.16 -31.49 6.71
CA ASN A 22 17.58 -31.75 5.38
C ASN A 22 18.49 -31.23 4.25
N GLU A 23 18.11 -31.51 3.00
CA GLU A 23 18.86 -31.04 1.83
C GLU A 23 18.95 -29.51 1.75
N LEU A 24 17.93 -28.80 2.25
CA LEU A 24 17.89 -27.35 2.28
C LEU A 24 18.94 -26.79 3.26
N HIS A 25 19.01 -27.34 4.48
CA HIS A 25 20.04 -27.02 5.48
C HIS A 25 21.45 -27.25 4.97
N ASN A 26 21.70 -28.39 4.31
CA ASN A 26 23.01 -28.69 3.73
C ASN A 26 23.44 -27.69 2.64
N LYS A 27 22.48 -27.13 1.89
CA LYS A 27 22.74 -26.14 0.83
C LYS A 27 22.91 -24.72 1.37
N LEU A 28 22.17 -24.35 2.43
CA LEU A 28 22.25 -23.04 3.08
C LEU A 28 23.48 -22.90 3.98
N GLY A 29 23.88 -24.00 4.64
CA GLY A 29 24.96 -24.04 5.61
C GLY A 29 24.58 -23.45 6.97
N ASP A 30 25.48 -23.60 7.95
CA ASP A 30 25.28 -23.16 9.34
C ASP A 30 25.95 -21.81 9.62
N ALA A 31 26.06 -20.94 8.62
CA ALA A 31 26.70 -19.65 8.80
C ALA A 31 25.83 -18.74 9.67
N ASP A 32 26.41 -18.15 10.70
CA ASP A 32 25.72 -17.16 11.55
C ASP A 32 25.25 -15.97 10.68
N VAL A 33 23.94 -15.88 10.52
CA VAL A 33 23.30 -14.73 9.89
C VAL A 33 22.99 -13.69 10.95
N THR A 34 23.38 -12.44 10.71
CA THR A 34 22.93 -11.33 11.54
C THR A 34 21.40 -11.26 11.43
N PRO A 35 20.66 -11.32 12.55
CA PRO A 35 19.21 -11.23 12.49
C PRO A 35 18.83 -9.87 11.90
N MET A 36 18.27 -9.89 10.69
CA MET A 36 17.65 -8.70 10.14
C MET A 36 16.47 -8.34 11.05
N SER A 37 16.61 -7.26 11.80
CA SER A 37 15.46 -6.72 12.53
C SER A 37 14.48 -6.18 11.49
N PHE A 38 13.50 -6.99 11.09
CA PHE A 38 12.39 -6.56 10.26
C PHE A 38 11.40 -5.76 11.13
N LYS A 39 11.88 -4.68 11.73
CA LYS A 39 11.03 -3.61 12.23
C LYS A 39 11.16 -2.51 11.19
N PRO A 40 10.20 -2.34 10.25
CA PRO A 40 10.09 -1.06 9.58
C PRO A 40 9.87 -0.05 10.70
N GLU A 41 10.91 0.70 11.05
CA GLU A 41 10.76 1.79 12.00
C GLU A 41 9.86 2.83 11.33
N LYS A 42 8.55 2.75 11.60
CA LYS A 42 7.55 3.77 11.29
C LYS A 42 7.80 5.07 12.08
N LYS A 43 9.03 5.33 12.55
CA LYS A 43 9.35 6.51 13.36
C LYS A 43 9.43 7.72 12.44
N GLY A 44 8.41 8.56 12.50
CA GLY A 44 8.40 9.89 11.91
C GLY A 44 7.74 10.02 10.54
N PHE A 45 7.34 8.92 9.89
CA PHE A 45 6.56 9.03 8.66
C PHE A 45 5.11 9.43 8.98
N GLN A 46 4.64 10.50 8.33
CA GLN A 46 3.27 10.98 8.45
C GLN A 46 2.52 10.63 7.15
N LYS A 47 1.42 9.89 7.28
CA LYS A 47 0.55 9.59 6.14
C LYS A 47 -0.10 10.88 5.63
N VAL A 48 -0.26 10.99 4.32
CA VAL A 48 -0.94 12.13 3.70
C VAL A 48 -2.08 11.61 2.84
N MET A 49 -3.26 12.21 2.98
CA MET A 49 -4.41 11.94 2.11
C MET A 49 -4.74 13.21 1.34
N MET A 50 -4.92 13.07 0.04
CA MET A 50 -5.22 14.16 -0.86
C MET A 50 -6.34 13.78 -1.81
N ARG A 51 -7.00 14.78 -2.36
CA ARG A 51 -8.13 14.64 -3.27
C ARG A 51 -7.82 15.39 -4.56
N LEU A 52 -7.88 14.68 -5.67
CA LEU A 52 -7.76 15.21 -7.01
C LEU A 52 -9.17 15.39 -7.57
N SER A 53 -9.56 16.65 -7.81
CA SER A 53 -10.90 17.00 -8.31
C SER A 53 -10.83 18.01 -9.43
N ASP A 54 -11.66 17.87 -10.46
CA ASP A 54 -11.81 18.82 -11.57
C ASP A 54 -13.08 19.69 -11.49
N GLN A 55 -13.82 19.63 -10.38
CA GLN A 55 -15.08 20.36 -10.15
C GLN A 55 -14.96 21.89 -10.35
N SER A 56 -13.76 22.45 -10.16
CA SER A 56 -13.49 23.88 -10.36
C SER A 56 -13.31 24.29 -11.83
N GLY A 57 -13.38 23.34 -12.76
CA GLY A 57 -13.02 23.50 -14.17
C GLY A 57 -11.52 23.32 -14.44
N GLN A 58 -10.72 23.11 -13.39
CA GLN A 58 -9.30 22.75 -13.46
C GLN A 58 -9.04 21.59 -12.52
N LEU A 59 -8.08 20.74 -12.89
CA LEU A 59 -7.66 19.60 -12.10
C LEU A 59 -6.79 20.08 -10.92
N VAL A 60 -7.32 19.97 -9.70
CA VAL A 60 -6.66 20.48 -8.48
C VAL A 60 -6.47 19.34 -7.48
N LEU A 61 -5.25 19.21 -6.96
CA LEU A 61 -4.90 18.28 -5.88
C LEU A 61 -4.89 19.02 -4.53
N ASN A 62 -5.81 18.66 -3.63
CA ASN A 62 -5.98 19.29 -2.33
C ASN A 62 -5.68 18.31 -1.19
N ASN A 63 -4.96 18.75 -0.15
CA ASN A 63 -4.74 17.93 1.05
C ASN A 63 -6.04 17.81 1.86
N VAL A 64 -6.37 16.58 2.26
CA VAL A 64 -7.51 16.24 3.13
C VAL A 64 -7.03 15.93 4.55
N TYR A 65 -6.01 15.07 4.67
CA TYR A 65 -5.45 14.69 5.96
C TYR A 65 -3.92 14.67 5.97
N THR A 66 -3.34 14.87 7.15
CA THR A 66 -1.91 14.76 7.42
C THR A 66 -1.69 14.05 8.76
N GLY A 67 -0.77 13.08 8.78
CA GLY A 67 -0.45 12.24 9.93
C GLY A 67 -1.38 11.04 10.08
N LYS A 68 -2.69 11.28 10.27
CA LYS A 68 -3.72 10.24 10.42
C LYS A 68 -4.74 10.34 9.32
N ILE A 69 -5.10 9.21 8.73
CA ILE A 69 -6.04 9.11 7.62
C ILE A 69 -7.25 8.28 8.01
N TYR A 70 -8.42 8.69 7.52
CA TYR A 70 -9.70 8.08 7.88
C TYR A 70 -10.51 7.84 6.61
N ARG A 71 -11.26 6.73 6.57
CA ARG A 71 -12.09 6.39 5.40
C ARG A 71 -13.17 7.44 5.10
N GLU A 72 -13.60 8.17 6.12
CA GLU A 72 -14.55 9.29 5.98
C GLU A 72 -14.04 10.43 5.07
N GLY A 73 -12.73 10.54 4.87
CA GLY A 73 -12.14 11.51 3.95
C GLY A 73 -12.16 11.08 2.48
N MET A 74 -12.61 9.85 2.17
CA MET A 74 -12.75 9.39 0.79
C MET A 74 -13.99 10.01 0.17
N ASN A 75 -13.83 10.58 -1.04
CA ASN A 75 -14.96 10.94 -1.88
C ASN A 75 -15.13 9.88 -2.98
N GLN A 76 -16.37 9.45 -3.22
CA GLN A 76 -16.70 8.53 -4.31
C GLN A 76 -16.74 9.23 -5.67
N ASP A 77 -16.92 10.55 -5.68
CA ASP A 77 -17.03 11.35 -6.91
C ASP A 77 -15.69 11.90 -7.42
N ASP A 78 -14.59 11.68 -6.70
CA ASP A 78 -13.26 12.20 -7.03
C ASP A 78 -12.20 11.08 -6.97
N VAL A 79 -10.97 11.39 -7.39
CA VAL A 79 -9.80 10.52 -7.19
C VAL A 79 -9.09 10.87 -5.88
N THR A 80 -8.76 9.85 -5.07
CA THR A 80 -8.11 10.01 -3.77
C THR A 80 -6.69 9.46 -3.79
N PHE A 81 -5.73 10.28 -3.37
CA PHE A 81 -4.32 9.88 -3.23
C PHE A 81 -4.01 9.66 -1.76
N ILE A 82 -3.33 8.56 -1.43
CA ILE A 82 -2.95 8.22 -0.07
C ILE A 82 -1.47 7.83 -0.07
N GLU A 83 -0.64 8.73 0.44
CA GLU A 83 0.78 8.47 0.63
C GLU A 83 0.97 7.71 1.95
N ASP A 84 1.32 6.42 1.85
CA ASP A 84 1.85 5.64 2.96
C ASP A 84 3.39 5.55 2.88
N LEU A 85 4.00 4.85 3.84
CA LEU A 85 5.45 4.72 3.95
C LEU A 85 6.07 4.17 2.65
N ASP A 86 5.55 3.04 2.18
CA ASP A 86 6.14 2.25 1.09
C ASP A 86 5.50 2.56 -0.28
N LEU A 87 4.25 3.02 -0.29
CA LEU A 87 3.43 3.09 -1.50
C LEU A 87 2.56 4.35 -1.52
N LEU A 88 2.40 4.93 -2.71
CA LEU A 88 1.33 5.87 -3.01
C LEU A 88 0.12 5.11 -3.57
N TYR A 89 -0.98 5.09 -2.82
CA TYR A 89 -2.25 4.55 -3.31
C TYR A 89 -3.02 5.64 -4.05
N VAL A 90 -3.53 5.31 -5.23
CA VAL A 90 -4.43 6.16 -6.01
C VAL A 90 -5.74 5.40 -6.20
N TYR A 91 -6.76 5.85 -5.48
CA TYR A 91 -8.10 5.29 -5.50
C TYR A 91 -8.99 6.11 -6.42
N ILE A 92 -9.54 5.48 -7.46
CA ILE A 92 -10.48 6.09 -8.38
C ILE A 92 -11.91 5.80 -7.88
N GLY A 93 -12.63 6.85 -7.47
CA GLY A 93 -14.01 6.75 -7.04
C GLY A 93 -14.96 6.29 -8.16
N THR A 94 -16.14 5.77 -7.78
CA THR A 94 -17.15 5.31 -8.76
C THR A 94 -17.72 6.45 -9.62
N GLY A 95 -17.78 7.66 -9.06
CA GLY A 95 -18.28 8.86 -9.72
C GLY A 95 -17.17 9.78 -10.25
N ALA A 96 -15.90 9.37 -10.15
CA ALA A 96 -14.77 10.16 -10.63
C ALA A 96 -14.91 10.50 -12.12
N SER A 97 -14.51 11.71 -12.47
CA SER A 97 -14.56 12.18 -13.85
C SER A 97 -13.57 11.38 -14.72
N VAL A 98 -13.88 11.23 -16.02
CA VAL A 98 -12.97 10.57 -16.97
C VAL A 98 -11.62 11.32 -17.02
N ASN A 99 -11.66 12.65 -16.91
CA ASN A 99 -10.48 13.48 -16.93
C ASN A 99 -9.60 13.28 -15.68
N GLU A 100 -10.21 13.16 -14.49
CA GLU A 100 -9.51 12.82 -13.25
C GLU A 100 -8.90 11.42 -13.32
N SER A 101 -9.65 10.43 -13.80
CA SER A 101 -9.20 9.05 -13.91
C SER A 101 -8.00 8.93 -14.85
N ILE A 102 -8.04 9.55 -16.03
CA ILE A 102 -6.95 9.48 -17.02
C ILE A 102 -5.73 10.25 -16.52
N SER A 103 -5.93 11.39 -15.87
CA SER A 103 -4.83 12.25 -15.38
C SER A 103 -4.21 11.76 -14.06
N SER A 104 -4.87 10.83 -13.37
CA SER A 104 -4.48 10.34 -12.05
C SER A 104 -3.03 9.87 -11.97
N TRP A 105 -2.55 9.13 -12.98
CA TRP A 105 -1.17 8.63 -13.04
C TRP A 105 -0.16 9.78 -13.15
N ALA A 106 -0.39 10.70 -14.08
CA ALA A 106 0.50 11.82 -14.34
C ALA A 106 0.59 12.76 -13.13
N GLU A 107 -0.54 13.04 -12.47
CA GLU A 107 -0.56 13.86 -11.26
C GLU A 107 0.08 13.14 -10.06
N ALA A 108 -0.03 11.82 -9.96
CA ALA A 108 0.67 11.04 -8.92
C ALA A 108 2.19 11.11 -9.10
N GLU A 109 2.69 10.95 -10.33
CA GLU A 109 4.12 11.08 -10.64
C GLU A 109 4.64 12.50 -10.37
N LYS A 110 3.88 13.52 -10.78
CA LYS A 110 4.19 14.93 -10.52
C LYS A 110 4.22 15.24 -9.03
N TYR A 111 3.26 14.71 -8.26
CA TYR A 111 3.24 14.84 -6.82
C TYR A 111 4.50 14.22 -6.19
N LEU A 112 4.84 12.98 -6.52
CA LEU A 112 6.02 12.29 -5.98
C LEU A 112 7.33 13.02 -6.30
N LYS A 113 7.46 13.58 -7.50
CA LYS A 113 8.59 14.45 -7.86
C LYS A 113 8.63 15.71 -7.00
N SER A 114 7.48 16.34 -6.74
CA SER A 114 7.41 17.57 -5.93
C SER A 114 7.80 17.36 -4.46
N VAL A 115 7.48 16.20 -3.89
CA VAL A 115 7.84 15.85 -2.50
C VAL A 115 9.23 15.21 -2.37
N GLY A 116 9.98 15.09 -3.47
CA GLY A 116 11.33 14.52 -3.49
C GLY A 116 11.37 12.99 -3.30
N ARG A 117 10.31 12.27 -3.69
CA ARG A 117 10.22 10.80 -3.60
C ARG A 117 9.83 10.15 -4.93
N PRO A 118 10.57 10.40 -6.03
CA PRO A 118 10.21 9.89 -7.35
C PRO A 118 10.23 8.35 -7.46
N ASP A 119 11.02 7.68 -6.62
CA ASP A 119 11.21 6.22 -6.68
C ASP A 119 10.13 5.44 -5.89
N LYS A 120 9.18 6.15 -5.25
CA LYS A 120 8.10 5.50 -4.49
C LYS A 120 7.15 4.80 -5.45
N ALA A 121 6.79 3.56 -5.15
CA ALA A 121 5.87 2.79 -5.97
C ALA A 121 4.44 3.38 -5.91
N ILE A 122 3.73 3.30 -7.04
CA ILE A 122 2.36 3.81 -7.19
C ILE A 122 1.44 2.61 -7.46
N ALA A 123 0.34 2.50 -6.72
CA ALA A 123 -0.73 1.56 -7.00
C ALA A 123 -2.02 2.31 -7.33
N VAL A 124 -2.46 2.20 -8.57
CA VAL A 124 -3.71 2.79 -9.06
C VAL A 124 -4.78 1.70 -9.19
N PHE A 125 -5.98 1.96 -8.65
CA PHE A 125 -7.10 1.03 -8.70
C PHE A 125 -8.43 1.74 -8.56
N SER A 126 -9.48 1.12 -9.11
CA SER A 126 -10.85 1.64 -9.06
C SER A 126 -11.64 1.08 -7.89
N ALA A 127 -12.69 1.81 -7.51
CA ALA A 127 -13.70 1.37 -6.59
C ALA A 127 -14.23 -0.04 -6.95
N GLY A 128 -14.36 -0.90 -5.94
CA GLY A 128 -14.72 -2.31 -6.11
C GLY A 128 -13.53 -3.26 -6.26
N SER A 129 -12.32 -2.75 -6.50
CA SER A 129 -11.10 -3.57 -6.49
C SER A 129 -10.67 -3.91 -5.06
N TYR A 130 -10.24 -5.16 -4.83
CA TYR A 130 -9.74 -5.60 -3.53
C TYR A 130 -8.21 -5.56 -3.47
N LEU A 131 -7.69 -4.77 -2.52
CA LEU A 131 -6.27 -4.70 -2.20
C LEU A 131 -6.11 -4.88 -0.68
N PRO A 132 -5.54 -6.01 -0.21
CA PRO A 132 -5.36 -6.27 1.22
C PRO A 132 -4.60 -5.14 1.93
N ALA A 133 -3.47 -4.72 1.36
CA ALA A 133 -2.64 -3.67 1.94
C ALA A 133 -3.41 -2.36 2.11
N PHE A 134 -4.26 -1.99 1.16
CA PHE A 134 -5.08 -0.78 1.23
C PHE A 134 -6.12 -0.83 2.37
N ASN A 135 -6.57 -2.00 2.79
CA ASN A 135 -7.52 -2.11 3.89
C ASN A 135 -6.87 -1.92 5.27
N GLU A 136 -5.56 -2.07 5.37
CA GLU A 136 -4.80 -2.01 6.62
C GLU A 136 -4.26 -0.60 6.94
N ILE A 137 -4.26 0.32 5.98
CA ILE A 137 -3.59 1.63 6.14
C ILE A 137 -4.35 2.64 7.03
N TRP A 138 -5.61 2.36 7.38
CA TRP A 138 -6.54 3.34 7.97
C TRP A 138 -6.44 3.49 9.49
N ASN A 139 -6.78 4.67 10.02
CA ASN A 139 -6.79 4.95 11.46
C ASN A 139 -8.18 4.87 12.12
N ASP A 140 -9.13 4.17 11.48
CA ASP A 140 -10.53 4.07 11.90
C ASP A 140 -10.74 3.31 13.23
N GLN A 141 -9.72 2.62 13.74
CA GLN A 141 -9.76 1.77 14.95
C GLN A 141 -10.10 2.50 16.27
N ARG A 142 -10.51 3.76 16.24
CA ARG A 142 -10.93 4.53 17.42
C ARG A 142 -12.44 4.49 17.72
N LEU A 143 -13.28 3.98 16.83
CA LEU A 143 -14.75 4.07 17.01
C LEU A 143 -15.43 2.81 17.60
N GLN A 144 -14.72 1.71 17.85
CA GLN A 144 -15.36 0.48 18.35
C GLN A 144 -15.33 0.31 19.89
N ASN A 145 -14.56 1.12 20.63
CA ASN A 145 -14.37 0.91 22.07
C ASN A 145 -15.34 1.69 22.99
N HIS A 146 -16.34 2.41 22.46
CA HIS A 146 -17.27 3.23 23.28
C HIS A 146 -18.74 2.75 23.30
N ARG A 147 -19.05 1.57 22.76
CA ARG A 147 -20.43 1.01 22.79
C ARG A 147 -20.54 -0.31 23.55
N ARG A 148 -19.67 -0.54 24.53
CA ARG A 148 -19.68 -1.77 25.34
C ARG A 148 -19.75 -1.51 26.84
N TYR A 149 -20.36 -0.40 27.26
CA TYR A 149 -20.83 -0.19 28.64
C TYR A 149 -21.97 0.85 28.63
N MET A 150 -23.19 0.42 28.33
CA MET A 150 -24.45 0.94 28.86
C MET A 150 -25.47 -0.18 28.82
#